data_AF-H7EJU2-F1
#
_entry.id   AF-H7EJU2-F1
#
_cell.length_a   1.000
_cell.length_b   1.000
_cell.length_c   1.000
_cell.angle_alpha   90.00
_cell.angle_beta   90.00
_cell.angle_gamma   90.00
#
_symmetry.space_group_name_H-M   'P 1'
#
loop_
_entity.id
_entity.type
_entity.pdbx_description
1 polymer ?
#
loop_
_entity_poly.entity_id
_entity_poly.type
_entity_poly.pdbx_seq_one_letter_code
_entity_poly.pdbx_strand_id
1 'polypeptide(L)'
;MKDVLKIADGVLKECTDKDVESVVIPEGVTEIGGCAFKGCKSLASVEIPSSVTAIGGSAFYGCESLKSVVIPSSVTKIGESAFEGCTSLSSVALPEEFTEIGDRAFKGCNISEISHPCLTIKGGLVIEYSELLYCTSQSASITIPEGVAEIGGEAFYGCTSLSSVSIPSSVKKIGDGSFYGCESLSSVEFGGTMAQWDAVKGKMWLLDYSPAKSVKCADGEWQKSAIVENGVLVEYTDKDAASVEIPDGVTEIGGLAFRDCSSLESVSIPSSVAEIGEYAFFHCSSLTSIEFGGTAAQWEAVEKGDGWNYGFPATTVKCSDGEAEL
;
A
#
# COMPACT_ATOMS: atom_id res chain seq x y z
N MET A 1 18.58 1.99 39.70
CA MET A 1 18.04 1.93 38.32
C MET A 1 19.21 2.07 37.39
N LYS A 2 19.37 1.15 36.42
CA LYS A 2 20.32 1.38 35.33
C LYS A 2 19.87 2.67 34.63
N ASP A 3 20.82 3.55 34.35
CA ASP A 3 20.56 4.78 33.62
C ASP A 3 20.31 4.41 32.15
N VAL A 4 19.06 4.05 31.85
CA VAL A 4 18.62 3.56 30.54
C VAL A 4 18.50 4.70 29.53
N LEU A 5 18.47 5.96 29.99
CA LEU A 5 18.34 7.14 29.16
C LEU A 5 19.71 7.78 28.93
N LYS A 6 20.14 7.87 27.68
CA LYS A 6 21.34 8.62 27.27
C LYS A 6 20.95 10.07 27.03
N ILE A 7 21.30 10.92 27.99
CA ILE A 7 21.04 12.36 27.93
C ILE A 7 22.36 13.10 27.76
N ALA A 8 22.45 13.98 26.77
CA ALA A 8 23.59 14.84 26.51
C ALA A 8 23.11 16.24 26.14
N ASP A 9 23.66 17.26 26.81
CA ASP A 9 23.36 18.68 26.56
C ASP A 9 21.85 19.00 26.57
N GLY A 10 21.10 18.38 27.49
CA GLY A 10 19.65 18.57 27.60
C GLY A 10 18.83 17.82 26.54
N VAL A 11 19.43 16.93 25.74
CA VAL A 11 18.73 16.12 24.73
C VAL A 11 18.77 14.65 25.11
N LEU A 12 17.59 14.00 25.13
CA LEU A 12 17.49 12.55 25.28
C LEU A 12 17.78 11.90 23.93
N LYS A 13 18.97 11.32 23.78
CA LYS A 13 19.46 10.75 22.52
C LYS A 13 18.98 9.33 22.29
N GLU A 14 18.89 8.53 23.34
CA GLU A 14 18.57 7.10 23.22
C GLU A 14 18.04 6.52 24.55
N CYS A 15 17.04 5.66 24.47
CA CYS A 15 16.73 4.66 25.49
C CYS A 15 17.41 3.33 25.12
N THR A 16 18.38 2.91 25.94
CA THR A 16 19.18 1.71 25.68
C THR A 16 18.47 0.41 26.05
N ASP A 17 17.36 0.50 26.79
CA ASP A 17 16.55 -0.65 27.17
C ASP A 17 15.34 -0.76 26.23
N LYS A 18 15.33 -1.76 25.36
CA LYS A 18 14.25 -1.98 24.38
C LYS A 18 13.05 -2.71 24.97
N ASP A 19 13.21 -3.29 26.16
CA ASP A 19 12.15 -3.99 26.89
C ASP A 19 11.52 -3.10 27.97
N VAL A 20 11.89 -1.81 28.02
CA VAL A 20 11.36 -0.86 28.98
C VAL A 20 9.83 -0.73 28.84
N GLU A 21 9.12 -0.89 29.95
CA GLU A 21 7.65 -0.81 29.97
C GLU A 21 7.13 0.60 30.29
N SER A 22 7.87 1.36 31.10
CA SER A 22 7.52 2.73 31.44
C SER A 22 8.74 3.61 31.63
N VAL A 23 8.64 4.87 31.22
CA VAL A 23 9.72 5.84 31.31
C VAL A 23 9.20 7.16 31.87
N VAL A 24 9.92 7.71 32.84
CA VAL A 24 9.79 9.10 33.27
C VAL A 24 11.01 9.86 32.77
N ILE A 25 10.82 10.77 31.82
CA ILE A 25 11.91 11.59 31.31
C ILE A 25 12.22 12.67 32.37
N PRO A 26 13.48 12.82 32.81
CA PRO A 26 13.82 13.73 33.89
C PRO A 26 13.68 15.20 33.47
N GLU A 27 13.35 16.06 34.44
CA GLU A 27 13.35 17.51 34.24
C GLU A 27 14.72 18.02 33.79
N GLY A 28 14.72 19.05 32.94
CA GLY A 28 15.92 19.60 32.31
C GLY A 28 16.25 18.98 30.95
N VAL A 29 15.53 17.93 30.55
CA VAL A 29 15.51 17.49 29.14
C VAL A 29 14.65 18.46 28.34
N THR A 30 15.28 19.08 27.34
CA THR A 30 14.69 20.10 26.45
C THR A 30 14.24 19.54 25.10
N GLU A 31 14.75 18.37 24.70
CA GLU A 31 14.42 17.72 23.43
C GLU A 31 14.47 16.20 23.59
N ILE A 32 13.49 15.52 22.99
CA ILE A 32 13.57 14.08 22.72
C ILE A 32 14.15 13.93 21.32
N GLY A 33 15.39 13.45 21.24
CA GLY A 33 16.11 13.32 19.98
C GLY A 33 15.46 12.35 19.01
N GLY A 34 15.81 12.48 17.73
CA GLY A 34 15.36 11.55 16.70
C GLY A 34 15.73 10.10 17.04
N CYS A 35 14.79 9.18 16.81
CA CYS A 35 14.92 7.75 17.12
C CYS A 35 15.15 7.37 18.61
N ALA A 36 15.00 8.30 19.55
CA ALA A 36 15.34 8.07 20.97
C ALA A 36 14.73 6.79 21.59
N PHE A 37 13.45 6.52 21.35
CA PHE A 37 12.71 5.35 21.80
C PHE A 37 12.36 4.41 20.64
N LYS A 38 13.01 4.55 19.47
CA LYS A 38 12.71 3.72 18.30
C LYS A 38 12.78 2.23 18.65
N GLY A 39 11.69 1.52 18.37
CA GLY A 39 11.54 0.08 18.58
C GLY A 39 11.45 -0.37 20.03
N CYS A 40 11.19 0.52 20.99
CA CYS A 40 10.86 0.13 22.37
C CYS A 40 9.44 -0.47 22.41
N LYS A 41 9.28 -1.67 21.85
CA LYS A 41 7.97 -2.31 21.61
C LYS A 41 7.15 -2.52 22.89
N SER A 42 7.83 -2.72 24.02
CA SER A 42 7.20 -2.92 25.34
C SER A 42 6.79 -1.61 26.04
N LEU A 43 7.23 -0.44 25.54
CA LEU A 43 6.97 0.84 26.19
C LEU A 43 5.48 1.15 26.16
N ALA A 44 4.83 1.01 27.32
CA ALA A 44 3.40 1.20 27.49
C ALA A 44 3.04 2.62 27.97
N SER A 45 3.96 3.30 28.68
CA SER A 45 3.76 4.68 29.13
C SER A 45 5.06 5.50 29.12
N VAL A 46 4.94 6.77 28.76
CA VAL A 46 6.02 7.75 28.86
C VAL A 46 5.50 9.04 29.48
N GLU A 47 6.20 9.54 30.50
CA GLU A 47 5.96 10.87 31.06
C GLU A 47 6.98 11.84 30.47
N ILE A 48 6.47 12.83 29.71
CA ILE A 48 7.27 13.87 29.06
C ILE A 48 7.19 15.14 29.95
N PRO A 49 8.31 15.66 30.48
CA PRO A 49 8.30 16.81 31.37
C PRO A 49 8.04 18.11 30.60
N SER A 50 7.60 19.13 31.32
CA SER A 50 7.31 20.46 30.77
C SER A 50 8.54 21.19 30.22
N SER A 51 9.75 20.74 30.53
CA SER A 51 10.98 21.27 29.96
C SER A 51 11.19 20.88 28.48
N VAL A 52 10.53 19.83 27.97
CA VAL A 52 10.67 19.39 26.57
C VAL A 52 9.97 20.35 25.62
N THR A 53 10.69 20.79 24.59
CA THR A 53 10.20 21.75 23.58
C THR A 53 10.06 21.14 22.19
N ALA A 54 10.69 19.99 21.93
CA ALA A 54 10.64 19.30 20.65
C ALA A 54 10.74 17.77 20.80
N ILE A 55 10.02 17.07 19.92
CA ILE A 55 10.08 15.62 19.73
C ILE A 55 10.63 15.36 18.33
N GLY A 56 11.78 14.70 18.23
CA GLY A 56 12.48 14.46 16.98
C GLY A 56 11.81 13.44 16.07
N GLY A 57 12.27 13.38 14.83
CA GLY A 57 11.78 12.42 13.84
C GLY A 57 11.98 10.98 14.29
N SER A 58 10.96 10.14 14.09
CA SER A 58 10.94 8.73 14.52
C SER A 58 11.22 8.49 16.02
N ALA A 59 11.07 9.50 16.89
CA ALA A 59 11.43 9.42 18.31
C ALA A 59 10.82 8.21 19.02
N PHE A 60 9.56 7.87 18.75
CA PHE A 60 8.81 6.74 19.30
C PHE A 60 8.39 5.74 18.22
N TYR A 61 9.07 5.71 17.07
CA TYR A 61 8.74 4.81 15.97
C TYR A 61 8.68 3.36 16.44
N GLY A 62 7.56 2.67 16.21
CA GLY A 62 7.37 1.27 16.56
C GLY A 62 7.29 0.97 18.06
N CYS A 63 6.90 1.94 18.89
CA CYS A 63 6.52 1.68 20.29
C CYS A 63 5.12 1.06 20.35
N GLU A 64 5.02 -0.20 19.90
CA GLU A 64 3.76 -0.93 19.67
C GLU A 64 2.83 -1.00 20.89
N SER A 65 3.37 -0.99 22.12
CA SER A 65 2.58 -1.03 23.36
C SER A 65 2.12 0.33 23.89
N LEU A 66 2.60 1.45 23.33
CA LEU A 66 2.32 2.78 23.86
C LEU A 66 0.84 3.13 23.63
N LYS A 67 0.06 3.29 24.70
CA LYS A 67 -1.41 3.44 24.61
C LYS A 67 -1.87 4.88 24.47
N SER A 68 -1.22 5.76 25.21
CA SER A 68 -1.51 7.18 25.24
C SER A 68 -0.25 8.00 25.47
N VAL A 69 -0.26 9.24 24.99
CA VAL A 69 0.79 10.21 25.26
C VAL A 69 0.16 11.58 25.51
N VAL A 70 0.64 12.26 26.56
CA VAL A 70 0.31 13.65 26.83
C VAL A 70 1.47 14.48 26.32
N ILE A 71 1.22 15.33 25.33
CA ILE A 71 2.21 16.24 24.78
C ILE A 71 2.17 17.53 25.62
N PRO A 72 3.26 17.90 26.33
CA PRO A 72 3.29 19.13 27.12
C PRO A 72 3.07 20.38 26.28
N SER A 73 2.53 21.43 26.88
CA SER A 73 2.26 22.72 26.21
C SER A 73 3.51 23.47 25.73
N SER A 74 4.69 23.08 26.22
CA SER A 74 5.98 23.59 25.78
C SER A 74 6.47 22.98 24.48
N VAL A 75 5.91 21.83 24.05
CA VAL A 75 6.29 21.19 22.79
C VAL A 75 5.71 21.97 21.63
N THR A 76 6.59 22.47 20.77
CA THR A 76 6.23 23.26 19.57
C THR A 76 6.35 22.47 18.28
N LYS A 77 7.08 21.34 18.32
CA LYS A 77 7.40 20.52 17.15
C LYS A 77 7.36 19.03 17.46
N ILE A 78 6.67 18.27 16.60
CA ILE A 78 6.73 16.80 16.50
C ILE A 78 7.30 16.48 15.13
N GLY A 79 8.39 15.72 15.10
CA GLY A 79 9.08 15.37 13.86
C GLY A 79 8.34 14.34 13.00
N GLU A 80 8.83 14.17 11.77
CA GLU A 80 8.39 13.16 10.82
C GLU A 80 8.38 11.75 11.45
N SER A 81 7.30 11.00 11.23
CA SER A 81 7.12 9.63 11.72
C SER A 81 7.34 9.43 13.22
N ALA A 82 7.25 10.49 14.04
CA ALA A 82 7.62 10.45 15.46
C ALA A 82 6.93 9.33 16.25
N PHE A 83 5.67 9.01 15.96
CA PHE A 83 4.91 7.92 16.57
C PHE A 83 4.44 6.89 15.53
N GLU A 84 5.05 6.84 14.35
CA GLU A 84 4.66 5.87 13.32
C GLU A 84 4.80 4.43 13.85
N GLY A 85 3.77 3.61 13.60
CA GLY A 85 3.74 2.21 14.05
C GLY A 85 3.53 2.01 15.56
N CYS A 86 3.17 3.05 16.32
CA CYS A 86 2.65 2.89 17.69
C CYS A 86 1.24 2.30 17.65
N THR A 87 1.10 1.01 17.35
CA THR A 87 -0.17 0.35 17.01
C THR A 87 -1.21 0.35 18.14
N SER A 88 -0.79 0.50 19.40
CA SER A 88 -1.70 0.66 20.56
C SER A 88 -2.09 2.12 20.84
N LEU A 89 -1.45 3.10 20.20
CA LEU A 89 -1.62 4.51 20.51
C LEU A 89 -2.97 4.99 19.98
N SER A 90 -3.91 5.21 20.90
CA SER A 90 -5.30 5.58 20.58
C SER A 90 -5.70 6.94 21.14
N SER A 91 -4.87 7.53 22.00
CA SER A 91 -5.13 8.83 22.60
C SER A 91 -3.87 9.68 22.64
N VAL A 92 -3.93 10.86 22.02
CA VAL A 92 -2.87 11.86 22.04
C VAL A 92 -3.50 13.18 22.48
N ALA A 93 -3.05 13.71 23.60
CA ALA A 93 -3.43 15.07 24.01
C ALA A 93 -2.42 16.05 23.40
N LEU A 94 -2.83 16.75 22.35
CA LEU A 94 -2.07 17.86 21.75
C LEU A 94 -2.34 19.16 22.51
N PRO A 95 -1.34 20.04 22.70
CA PRO A 95 -1.55 21.34 23.31
C PRO A 95 -2.21 22.33 22.32
N GLU A 96 -2.90 23.36 22.82
CA GLU A 96 -3.69 24.30 21.99
C GLU A 96 -2.85 25.11 20.98
N GLU A 97 -1.62 25.49 21.36
CA GLU A 97 -0.74 26.36 20.57
C GLU A 97 0.35 25.54 19.83
N PHE A 98 -0.04 24.43 19.20
CA PHE A 98 0.90 23.53 18.54
C PHE A 98 1.23 23.96 17.11
N THR A 99 2.53 24.08 16.78
CA THR A 99 2.97 24.77 15.56
C THR A 99 3.29 23.83 14.39
N GLU A 100 3.94 22.69 14.63
CA GLU A 100 4.46 21.85 13.52
C GLU A 100 4.39 20.34 13.84
N ILE A 101 3.54 19.62 13.10
CA ILE A 101 3.49 18.15 13.09
C ILE A 101 4.11 17.68 11.77
N GLY A 102 5.18 16.90 11.86
CA GLY A 102 5.86 16.34 10.71
C GLY A 102 5.02 15.30 9.98
N ASP A 103 5.38 15.05 8.72
CA ASP A 103 4.70 14.07 7.89
C ASP A 103 4.63 12.70 8.57
N ARG A 104 3.49 12.00 8.40
CA ARG A 104 3.24 10.65 8.93
C ARG A 104 3.50 10.47 10.43
N ALA A 105 3.51 11.54 11.22
CA ALA A 105 3.85 11.49 12.64
C ALA A 105 3.04 10.46 13.43
N PHE A 106 1.80 10.15 13.00
CA PHE A 106 0.90 9.17 13.64
C PHE A 106 0.46 8.04 12.70
N LYS A 107 1.20 7.79 11.61
CA LYS A 107 0.85 6.73 10.65
C LYS A 107 0.85 5.36 11.33
N GLY A 108 -0.18 4.56 11.06
CA GLY A 108 -0.28 3.21 11.65
C GLY A 108 -0.47 3.19 13.18
N CYS A 109 -0.85 4.30 13.81
CA CYS A 109 -1.38 4.29 15.17
C CYS A 109 -2.78 3.66 15.21
N ASN A 110 -3.55 3.90 16.27
CA ASN A 110 -4.97 3.55 16.37
C ASN A 110 -5.80 4.75 16.86
N ILE A 111 -5.48 5.95 16.34
CA ILE A 111 -6.15 7.20 16.70
C ILE A 111 -7.35 7.37 15.75
N SER A 112 -8.54 7.57 16.31
CA SER A 112 -9.76 7.74 15.51
C SER A 112 -10.10 9.20 15.21
N GLU A 113 -9.91 10.10 16.18
CA GLU A 113 -10.34 11.50 16.08
C GLU A 113 -9.32 12.42 16.74
N ILE A 114 -8.92 13.48 16.03
CA ILE A 114 -8.20 14.64 16.54
C ILE A 114 -8.78 15.86 15.81
N SER A 115 -9.10 16.90 16.56
CA SER A 115 -9.53 18.18 16.00
C SER A 115 -8.59 19.26 16.50
N HIS A 116 -7.55 19.56 15.71
CA HIS A 116 -6.56 20.59 16.02
C HIS A 116 -6.25 21.43 14.76
N PRO A 117 -5.97 22.75 14.88
CA PRO A 117 -5.65 23.61 13.73
C PRO A 117 -4.55 23.08 12.80
N CYS A 118 -3.55 22.37 13.33
CA CYS A 118 -2.45 21.80 12.54
C CYS A 118 -2.61 20.31 12.20
N LEU A 119 -3.63 19.62 12.72
CA LEU A 119 -3.90 18.21 12.41
C LEU A 119 -5.36 17.88 12.68
N THR A 120 -6.06 17.43 11.64
CA THR A 120 -7.40 16.87 11.77
C THR A 120 -7.35 15.40 11.40
N ILE A 121 -7.70 14.54 12.36
CA ILE A 121 -7.95 13.11 12.15
C ILE A 121 -9.45 12.89 12.26
N LYS A 122 -10.06 12.27 11.25
CA LYS A 122 -11.47 11.87 11.26
C LYS A 122 -11.59 10.43 10.80
N GLY A 123 -12.25 9.57 11.58
CA GLY A 123 -12.34 8.14 11.28
C GLY A 123 -10.97 7.47 11.14
N GLY A 124 -9.94 8.00 11.78
CA GLY A 124 -8.55 7.56 11.68
C GLY A 124 -7.86 7.91 10.36
N LEU A 125 -8.32 8.95 9.67
CA LEU A 125 -7.75 9.45 8.43
C LEU A 125 -7.25 10.88 8.63
N VAL A 126 -6.01 11.13 8.23
CA VAL A 126 -5.43 12.47 8.18
C VAL A 126 -5.75 13.08 6.82
N ILE A 127 -6.56 14.14 6.83
CA ILE A 127 -7.02 14.80 5.61
C ILE A 127 -6.65 16.28 5.68
N GLU A 128 -5.94 16.77 4.67
CA GLU A 128 -5.56 18.17 4.52
C GLU A 128 -5.93 18.67 3.13
N TYR A 129 -6.61 19.81 3.00
CA TYR A 129 -7.03 20.39 1.71
C TYR A 129 -7.71 19.39 0.74
N SER A 130 -8.56 18.50 1.24
CA SER A 130 -9.22 17.42 0.48
C SER A 130 -8.30 16.30 -0.02
N GLU A 131 -7.06 16.25 0.44
CA GLU A 131 -6.12 15.14 0.23
C GLU A 131 -6.06 14.27 1.49
N LEU A 132 -6.25 12.96 1.33
CA LEU A 132 -6.01 11.99 2.39
C LEU A 132 -4.53 11.62 2.38
N LEU A 133 -3.79 12.10 3.37
CA LEU A 133 -2.34 11.97 3.45
C LEU A 133 -1.92 10.59 3.95
N TYR A 134 -2.50 10.14 5.07
CA TYR A 134 -2.24 8.82 5.63
C TYR A 134 -3.32 8.34 6.61
N CYS A 135 -3.38 7.03 6.79
CA CYS A 135 -4.23 6.35 7.76
C CYS A 135 -3.51 6.18 9.11
N THR A 136 -4.21 6.54 10.18
CA THR A 136 -3.80 6.37 11.59
C THR A 136 -4.56 5.26 12.28
N SER A 137 -5.33 4.46 11.54
CA SER A 137 -6.20 3.42 12.07
C SER A 137 -5.66 2.03 11.74
N GLN A 138 -5.88 1.10 12.66
CA GLN A 138 -5.75 -0.35 12.41
C GLN A 138 -7.11 -1.01 12.18
N SER A 139 -8.14 -0.21 11.84
CA SER A 139 -9.48 -0.73 11.58
C SER A 139 -9.49 -1.69 10.39
N ALA A 140 -10.26 -2.76 10.53
CA ALA A 140 -10.48 -3.71 9.44
C ALA A 140 -11.35 -3.13 8.32
N SER A 141 -12.09 -2.05 8.59
CA SER A 141 -12.94 -1.37 7.63
C SER A 141 -12.76 0.13 7.71
N ILE A 142 -12.52 0.75 6.55
CA ILE A 142 -12.36 2.20 6.43
C ILE A 142 -13.36 2.74 5.42
N THR A 143 -14.03 3.83 5.79
CA THR A 143 -14.84 4.64 4.88
C THR A 143 -14.17 5.98 4.70
N ILE A 144 -13.72 6.27 3.48
CA ILE A 144 -13.18 7.58 3.13
C ILE A 144 -14.36 8.56 3.02
N PRO A 145 -14.32 9.72 3.69
CA PRO A 145 -15.45 10.64 3.72
C PRO A 145 -15.63 11.38 2.39
N GLU A 146 -16.88 11.71 2.06
CA GLU A 146 -17.19 12.57 0.92
C GLU A 146 -16.47 13.93 1.02
N GLY A 147 -15.97 14.42 -0.11
CA GLY A 147 -15.19 15.66 -0.20
C GLY A 147 -13.68 15.46 -0.23
N VAL A 148 -13.20 14.23 0.00
CA VAL A 148 -11.82 13.84 -0.34
C VAL A 148 -11.70 13.73 -1.86
N ALA A 149 -10.80 14.52 -2.43
CA ALA A 149 -10.53 14.58 -3.86
C ALA A 149 -9.33 13.72 -4.27
N GLU A 150 -8.37 13.54 -3.38
CA GLU A 150 -7.14 12.78 -3.65
C GLU A 150 -6.80 11.85 -2.48
N ILE A 151 -6.43 10.61 -2.80
CA ILE A 151 -5.75 9.71 -1.85
C ILE A 151 -4.27 9.82 -2.16
N GLY A 152 -3.48 10.30 -1.20
CA GLY A 152 -2.03 10.47 -1.35
C GLY A 152 -1.31 9.14 -1.56
N GLY A 153 -0.09 9.22 -2.12
CA GLY A 153 0.78 8.05 -2.26
C GLY A 153 1.06 7.41 -0.90
N GLU A 154 1.04 6.08 -0.85
CA GLU A 154 1.26 5.28 0.38
C GLU A 154 0.29 5.59 1.55
N ALA A 155 -0.85 6.22 1.30
CA ALA A 155 -1.78 6.64 2.36
C ALA A 155 -2.26 5.51 3.29
N PHE A 156 -2.45 4.30 2.76
CA PHE A 156 -2.77 3.07 3.50
C PHE A 156 -1.62 2.05 3.45
N TYR A 157 -0.38 2.50 3.20
CA TYR A 157 0.77 1.61 3.13
C TYR A 157 0.91 0.79 4.42
N GLY A 158 0.95 -0.54 4.28
CA GLY A 158 1.13 -1.47 5.38
C GLY A 158 -0.06 -1.54 6.35
N CYS A 159 -1.26 -1.10 5.94
CA CYS A 159 -2.48 -1.33 6.72
C CYS A 159 -2.88 -2.82 6.65
N THR A 160 -2.13 -3.69 7.32
CA THR A 160 -2.25 -5.16 7.22
C THR A 160 -3.57 -5.70 7.74
N SER A 161 -4.25 -4.96 8.62
CA SER A 161 -5.57 -5.32 9.16
C SER A 161 -6.73 -4.86 8.26
N LEU A 162 -6.49 -3.93 7.33
CA LEU A 162 -7.54 -3.39 6.45
C LEU A 162 -8.07 -4.47 5.52
N SER A 163 -9.32 -4.87 5.72
CA SER A 163 -10.00 -5.90 4.93
C SER A 163 -10.99 -5.34 3.93
N SER A 164 -11.56 -4.17 4.22
CA SER A 164 -12.48 -3.47 3.33
C SER A 164 -12.25 -1.96 3.30
N VAL A 165 -12.33 -1.35 2.12
CA VAL A 165 -12.33 0.12 1.99
C VAL A 165 -13.50 0.60 1.12
N SER A 166 -14.18 1.66 1.57
CA SER A 166 -15.19 2.39 0.80
C SER A 166 -14.62 3.74 0.38
N ILE A 167 -14.48 3.93 -0.93
CA ILE A 167 -13.90 5.11 -1.59
C ILE A 167 -15.05 5.92 -2.22
N PRO A 168 -15.25 7.21 -1.87
CA PRO A 168 -16.35 7.99 -2.40
C PRO A 168 -16.11 8.43 -3.84
N SER A 169 -17.18 8.78 -4.55
CA SER A 169 -17.11 9.26 -5.95
C SER A 169 -16.40 10.61 -6.09
N SER A 170 -16.20 11.33 -4.98
CA SER A 170 -15.45 12.59 -4.94
C SER A 170 -13.96 12.40 -5.19
N VAL A 171 -13.39 11.21 -4.97
CA VAL A 171 -11.99 10.91 -5.26
C VAL A 171 -11.76 10.95 -6.77
N LYS A 172 -10.76 11.73 -7.19
CA LYS A 172 -10.34 11.96 -8.59
C LYS A 172 -8.93 11.47 -8.88
N LYS A 173 -8.16 11.13 -7.85
CA LYS A 173 -6.79 10.63 -7.99
C LYS A 173 -6.46 9.73 -6.80
N ILE A 174 -5.81 8.61 -7.10
CA ILE A 174 -5.24 7.71 -6.12
C ILE A 174 -3.74 7.64 -6.41
N GLY A 175 -2.94 7.95 -5.40
CA GLY A 175 -1.49 7.98 -5.48
C GLY A 175 -0.88 6.58 -5.60
N ASP A 176 0.37 6.54 -6.04
CA ASP A 176 1.08 5.28 -6.19
C ASP A 176 1.28 4.60 -4.83
N GLY A 177 1.08 3.28 -4.79
CA GLY A 177 1.29 2.49 -3.59
C GLY A 177 0.34 2.82 -2.43
N SER A 178 -0.76 3.56 -2.66
CA SER A 178 -1.69 3.94 -1.58
C SER A 178 -2.18 2.74 -0.77
N PHE A 179 -2.28 1.54 -1.35
CA PHE A 179 -2.72 0.31 -0.66
C PHE A 179 -1.66 -0.79 -0.65
N TYR A 180 -0.38 -0.43 -0.85
CA TYR A 180 0.71 -1.41 -0.84
C TYR A 180 0.87 -2.05 0.55
N GLY A 181 0.97 -3.38 0.63
CA GLY A 181 1.06 -4.10 1.90
C GLY A 181 -0.26 -4.20 2.68
N CYS A 182 -1.40 -3.88 2.06
CA CYS A 182 -2.73 -4.17 2.59
C CYS A 182 -3.08 -5.66 2.39
N GLU A 183 -2.36 -6.53 3.10
CA GLU A 183 -2.39 -8.00 2.91
C GLU A 183 -3.76 -8.65 3.19
N SER A 184 -4.66 -7.97 3.91
CA SER A 184 -6.01 -8.47 4.20
C SER A 184 -7.10 -7.88 3.29
N LEU A 185 -6.75 -6.90 2.45
CA LEU A 185 -7.73 -6.12 1.69
C LEU A 185 -8.36 -6.99 0.61
N SER A 186 -9.64 -7.33 0.81
CA SER A 186 -10.39 -8.26 -0.03
C SER A 186 -11.65 -7.64 -0.62
N SER A 187 -12.11 -6.50 -0.06
CA SER A 187 -13.30 -5.79 -0.50
C SER A 187 -12.98 -4.32 -0.75
N VAL A 188 -13.22 -3.85 -1.98
CA VAL A 188 -13.11 -2.44 -2.33
C VAL A 188 -14.44 -1.99 -2.93
N GLU A 189 -15.01 -0.94 -2.37
CA GLU A 189 -16.17 -0.27 -2.92
C GLU A 189 -15.78 1.13 -3.40
N PHE A 190 -16.20 1.50 -4.60
CA PHE A 190 -16.06 2.84 -5.15
C PHE A 190 -17.46 3.41 -5.43
N GLY A 191 -17.76 4.57 -4.84
CA GLY A 191 -19.08 5.21 -4.98
C GLY A 191 -19.36 5.78 -6.37
N GLY A 192 -18.37 5.81 -7.28
CA GLY A 192 -18.52 6.26 -8.66
C GLY A 192 -18.79 5.12 -9.64
N THR A 193 -18.86 5.46 -10.93
CA THR A 193 -19.03 4.49 -12.02
C THR A 193 -17.73 3.76 -12.34
N MET A 194 -17.79 2.63 -13.05
CA MET A 194 -16.60 1.92 -13.56
C MET A 194 -15.74 2.82 -14.45
N ALA A 195 -16.34 3.66 -15.28
CA ALA A 195 -15.60 4.62 -16.10
C ALA A 195 -14.87 5.67 -15.26
N GLN A 196 -15.44 6.09 -14.13
CA GLN A 196 -14.75 6.93 -13.16
C GLN A 196 -13.64 6.16 -12.44
N TRP A 197 -13.87 4.90 -12.08
CA TRP A 197 -12.86 4.04 -11.47
C TRP A 197 -11.63 3.89 -12.38
N ASP A 198 -11.83 3.60 -13.66
CA ASP A 198 -10.76 3.49 -14.65
C ASP A 198 -9.92 4.77 -14.78
N ALA A 199 -10.53 5.94 -14.56
CA ALA A 199 -9.84 7.22 -14.59
C ALA A 199 -9.03 7.53 -13.32
N VAL A 200 -9.37 6.93 -12.16
CA VAL A 200 -8.77 7.29 -10.86
C VAL A 200 -7.82 6.23 -10.30
N LYS A 201 -7.95 4.96 -10.71
CA LYS A 201 -7.20 3.82 -10.14
C LYS A 201 -5.68 3.87 -10.33
N GLY A 202 -5.16 4.81 -11.15
CA GLY A 202 -3.73 5.01 -11.39
C GLY A 202 -3.09 3.91 -12.25
N LYS A 203 -1.77 4.03 -12.49
CA LYS A 203 -0.96 3.03 -13.23
C LYS A 203 -0.23 2.04 -12.31
N MET A 204 -0.22 2.29 -11.00
CA MET A 204 0.35 1.38 -9.99
C MET A 204 -0.70 0.97 -8.97
N TRP A 205 -1.57 0.09 -9.45
CA TRP A 205 -2.12 -1.08 -8.78
C TRP A 205 -2.45 -0.95 -7.29
N LEU A 206 -3.58 -0.31 -7.03
CA LEU A 206 -4.39 -0.48 -5.82
C LEU A 206 -4.54 -1.95 -5.37
N LEU A 207 -4.38 -2.91 -6.30
CA LEU A 207 -4.67 -4.33 -6.10
C LEU A 207 -3.56 -5.33 -6.42
N ASP A 208 -2.41 -4.94 -6.97
CA ASP A 208 -1.35 -5.93 -7.33
C ASP A 208 -0.76 -6.63 -6.13
N TYR A 209 -0.83 -5.97 -4.98
CA TYR A 209 -0.28 -6.46 -3.73
C TYR A 209 -1.38 -6.60 -2.66
N SER A 210 -2.63 -6.76 -3.10
CA SER A 210 -3.77 -7.00 -2.22
C SER A 210 -4.60 -8.21 -2.71
N PRO A 211 -5.21 -8.98 -1.79
CA PRO A 211 -6.12 -10.07 -2.16
C PRO A 211 -7.36 -9.66 -2.98
N ALA A 212 -7.73 -8.39 -2.97
CA ALA A 212 -8.92 -7.89 -3.66
C ALA A 212 -8.77 -8.09 -5.18
N LYS A 213 -9.77 -8.76 -5.77
CA LYS A 213 -9.83 -9.07 -7.20
C LYS A 213 -10.76 -8.16 -7.99
N SER A 214 -11.59 -7.41 -7.28
CA SER A 214 -12.62 -6.58 -7.86
C SER A 214 -12.89 -5.34 -7.03
N VAL A 215 -13.49 -4.35 -7.69
CA VAL A 215 -13.98 -3.11 -7.10
C VAL A 215 -15.45 -2.96 -7.46
N LYS A 216 -16.30 -3.00 -6.44
CA LYS A 216 -17.72 -2.74 -6.61
C LYS A 216 -17.93 -1.26 -6.89
N CYS A 217 -18.47 -0.94 -8.06
CA CYS A 217 -18.81 0.41 -8.49
C CYS A 217 -20.33 0.63 -8.41
N ALA A 218 -20.78 1.87 -8.62
CA ALA A 218 -22.20 2.21 -8.60
C ALA A 218 -23.01 1.57 -9.75
N ASP A 219 -22.37 1.31 -10.90
CA ASP A 219 -22.98 0.80 -12.13
C ASP A 219 -22.52 -0.61 -12.52
N GLY A 220 -21.79 -1.29 -11.64
CA GLY A 220 -21.27 -2.63 -11.91
C GLY A 220 -20.13 -3.02 -10.97
N GLU A 221 -19.37 -4.01 -11.38
CA GLU A 221 -18.20 -4.49 -10.67
C GLU A 221 -17.02 -4.48 -11.64
N TRP A 222 -15.99 -3.69 -11.31
CA TRP A 222 -14.73 -3.74 -12.02
C TRP A 222 -13.96 -4.97 -11.52
N GLN A 223 -13.39 -5.76 -12.42
CA GLN A 223 -12.61 -6.94 -12.07
C GLN A 223 -11.24 -6.88 -12.75
N LYS A 224 -10.23 -7.41 -12.07
CA LYS A 224 -8.93 -7.68 -12.70
C LYS A 224 -9.18 -8.55 -13.95
N SER A 225 -8.68 -8.09 -15.07
CA SER A 225 -8.93 -8.67 -16.39
C SER A 225 -7.82 -8.29 -17.38
N ALA A 226 -7.89 -8.86 -18.58
CA ALA A 226 -7.08 -8.43 -19.71
C ALA A 226 -7.51 -7.03 -20.15
N ILE A 227 -6.59 -6.07 -20.14
CA ILE A 227 -6.77 -4.75 -20.73
C ILE A 227 -6.46 -4.89 -22.23
N VAL A 228 -7.50 -4.77 -23.06
CA VAL A 228 -7.40 -4.89 -24.51
C VAL A 228 -7.68 -3.55 -25.17
N GLU A 229 -6.71 -3.03 -25.91
CA GLU A 229 -6.81 -1.78 -26.67
C GLU A 229 -6.60 -2.05 -28.15
N ASN A 230 -7.62 -1.78 -28.98
CA ASN A 230 -7.57 -1.96 -30.43
C ASN A 230 -7.09 -3.36 -30.89
N GLY A 231 -7.42 -4.41 -30.13
CA GLY A 231 -7.00 -5.79 -30.41
C GLY A 231 -5.68 -6.22 -29.76
N VAL A 232 -4.97 -5.30 -29.08
CA VAL A 232 -3.73 -5.59 -28.35
C VAL A 232 -4.06 -5.83 -26.88
N LEU A 233 -3.67 -6.99 -26.33
CA LEU A 233 -3.66 -7.20 -24.89
C LEU A 233 -2.46 -6.44 -24.31
N VAL A 234 -2.72 -5.25 -23.79
CA VAL A 234 -1.69 -4.33 -23.28
C VAL A 234 -1.18 -4.80 -21.92
N GLU A 235 -2.08 -5.27 -21.06
CA GLU A 235 -1.74 -5.66 -19.69
C GLU A 235 -2.75 -6.66 -19.13
N TYR A 236 -2.26 -7.70 -18.48
CA TYR A 236 -3.06 -8.61 -17.68
C TYR A 236 -2.96 -8.23 -16.20
N THR A 237 -4.12 -7.90 -15.61
CA THR A 237 -4.17 -7.27 -14.30
C THR A 237 -4.35 -8.19 -13.10
N ASP A 238 -4.51 -9.51 -13.31
CA ASP A 238 -4.57 -10.49 -12.22
C ASP A 238 -3.26 -11.25 -12.07
N LYS A 239 -2.31 -10.68 -11.31
CA LYS A 239 -1.00 -11.31 -11.06
C LYS A 239 -1.08 -12.62 -10.26
N ASP A 240 -2.21 -12.86 -9.59
CA ASP A 240 -2.48 -14.04 -8.78
C ASP A 240 -3.26 -15.13 -9.53
N ALA A 241 -3.62 -14.91 -10.79
CA ALA A 241 -4.38 -15.89 -11.57
C ALA A 241 -3.52 -17.13 -11.87
N ALA A 242 -4.04 -18.31 -11.54
CA ALA A 242 -3.40 -19.59 -11.87
C ALA A 242 -3.63 -20.01 -13.35
N SER A 243 -4.74 -19.60 -13.95
CA SER A 243 -5.04 -19.85 -15.36
C SER A 243 -5.64 -18.64 -16.03
N VAL A 244 -5.28 -18.39 -17.28
CA VAL A 244 -5.83 -17.29 -18.09
C VAL A 244 -6.33 -17.77 -19.43
N GLU A 245 -7.54 -17.38 -19.80
CA GLU A 245 -8.03 -17.46 -21.17
C GLU A 245 -7.97 -16.07 -21.80
N ILE A 246 -7.11 -15.89 -22.82
CA ILE A 246 -7.01 -14.62 -23.53
C ILE A 246 -8.27 -14.45 -24.40
N PRO A 247 -8.96 -13.30 -24.33
CA PRO A 247 -10.22 -13.10 -25.04
C PRO A 247 -10.12 -13.30 -26.56
N ASP A 248 -11.14 -13.90 -27.15
CA ASP A 248 -11.28 -14.01 -28.61
C ASP A 248 -11.21 -12.62 -29.27
N GLY A 249 -10.50 -12.52 -30.39
CA GLY A 249 -10.33 -11.26 -31.13
C GLY A 249 -9.12 -10.44 -30.71
N VAL A 250 -8.38 -10.83 -29.66
CA VAL A 250 -7.02 -10.33 -29.42
C VAL A 250 -6.12 -10.79 -30.57
N THR A 251 -5.42 -9.85 -31.18
CA THR A 251 -4.51 -10.08 -32.32
C THR A 251 -3.04 -9.98 -31.91
N GLU A 252 -2.74 -9.33 -30.80
CA GLU A 252 -1.39 -9.13 -30.29
C GLU A 252 -1.38 -9.24 -28.76
N ILE A 253 -0.38 -9.94 -28.21
CA ILE A 253 -0.04 -9.85 -26.79
C ILE A 253 1.08 -8.82 -26.68
N GLY A 254 0.82 -7.68 -26.05
CA GLY A 254 1.78 -6.59 -25.95
C GLY A 254 3.02 -6.96 -25.14
N GLY A 255 4.09 -6.18 -25.32
CA GLY A 255 5.31 -6.34 -24.52
C GLY A 255 5.04 -6.13 -23.02
N LEU A 256 5.62 -6.99 -22.19
CA LEU A 256 5.41 -7.02 -20.72
C LEU A 256 3.96 -7.25 -20.26
N ALA A 257 3.04 -7.65 -21.14
CA ALA A 257 1.62 -7.74 -20.81
C ALA A 257 1.30 -8.65 -19.61
N PHE A 258 2.04 -9.75 -19.45
CA PHE A 258 1.95 -10.70 -18.33
C PHE A 258 3.14 -10.61 -17.37
N ARG A 259 3.89 -9.49 -17.36
CA ARG A 259 5.04 -9.31 -16.47
C ARG A 259 4.69 -9.62 -15.01
N ASP A 260 5.55 -10.40 -14.37
CA ASP A 260 5.48 -10.79 -12.96
C ASP A 260 4.19 -11.55 -12.57
N CYS A 261 3.48 -12.18 -13.52
CA CYS A 261 2.43 -13.14 -13.21
C CYS A 261 3.04 -14.47 -12.71
N SER A 262 3.72 -14.45 -11.56
CA SER A 262 4.48 -15.59 -11.03
C SER A 262 3.60 -16.78 -10.61
N SER A 263 2.31 -16.54 -10.37
CA SER A 263 1.32 -17.56 -10.01
C SER A 263 0.66 -18.22 -11.23
N LEU A 264 0.89 -17.69 -12.44
CA LEU A 264 0.27 -18.20 -13.66
C LEU A 264 0.84 -19.57 -14.03
N GLU A 265 0.00 -20.60 -14.00
CA GLU A 265 0.36 -21.99 -14.33
C GLU A 265 0.00 -22.35 -15.78
N SER A 266 -1.08 -21.75 -16.30
CA SER A 266 -1.59 -22.03 -17.64
C SER A 266 -2.14 -20.79 -18.36
N VAL A 267 -1.93 -20.73 -19.67
CA VAL A 267 -2.54 -19.70 -20.54
C VAL A 267 -3.12 -20.32 -21.81
N SER A 268 -4.32 -19.90 -22.18
CA SER A 268 -4.99 -20.22 -23.45
C SER A 268 -4.95 -19.01 -24.36
N ILE A 269 -4.25 -19.13 -25.48
CA ILE A 269 -4.01 -18.10 -26.49
C ILE A 269 -4.92 -18.37 -27.71
N PRO A 270 -5.81 -17.45 -28.12
CA PRO A 270 -6.69 -17.67 -29.26
C PRO A 270 -5.90 -17.67 -30.58
N SER A 271 -6.41 -18.36 -31.59
CA SER A 271 -5.78 -18.46 -32.91
C SER A 271 -5.70 -17.14 -33.68
N SER A 272 -6.37 -16.10 -33.20
CA SER A 272 -6.30 -14.74 -33.75
C SER A 272 -5.00 -14.02 -33.41
N VAL A 273 -4.25 -14.46 -32.39
CA VAL A 273 -2.98 -13.85 -32.00
C VAL A 273 -1.94 -14.12 -33.08
N ALA A 274 -1.42 -13.04 -33.66
CA ALA A 274 -0.38 -13.06 -34.69
C ALA A 274 0.98 -12.58 -34.16
N GLU A 275 0.99 -11.82 -33.05
CA GLU A 275 2.19 -11.25 -32.46
C GLU A 275 2.21 -11.39 -30.93
N ILE A 276 3.38 -11.70 -30.37
CA ILE A 276 3.68 -11.70 -28.95
C ILE A 276 4.89 -10.80 -28.74
N GLY A 277 4.71 -9.70 -28.02
CA GLY A 277 5.72 -8.67 -27.83
C GLY A 277 6.89 -9.06 -26.93
N GLU A 278 7.89 -8.18 -26.89
CA GLU A 278 9.09 -8.32 -26.08
C GLU A 278 8.75 -8.56 -24.61
N TYR A 279 9.37 -9.57 -23.99
CA TYR A 279 9.17 -9.88 -22.57
C TYR A 279 7.69 -10.07 -22.14
N ALA A 280 6.79 -10.44 -23.06
CA ALA A 280 5.35 -10.57 -22.79
C ALA A 280 5.04 -11.37 -21.52
N PHE A 281 5.74 -12.48 -21.25
CA PHE A 281 5.57 -13.33 -20.06
C PHE A 281 6.80 -13.31 -19.13
N PHE A 282 7.46 -12.16 -19.02
CA PHE A 282 8.62 -11.99 -18.15
C PHE A 282 8.29 -12.38 -16.71
N HIS A 283 9.09 -13.28 -16.13
CA HIS A 283 8.94 -13.76 -14.75
C HIS A 283 7.61 -14.49 -14.46
N CYS A 284 6.98 -15.11 -15.46
CA CYS A 284 5.90 -16.08 -15.26
C CYS A 284 6.44 -17.45 -14.79
N SER A 285 7.09 -17.50 -13.63
CA SER A 285 7.88 -18.65 -13.17
C SER A 285 7.13 -19.97 -12.96
N SER A 286 5.80 -19.93 -12.90
CA SER A 286 4.95 -21.12 -12.73
C SER A 286 4.31 -21.62 -14.05
N LEU A 287 4.47 -20.88 -15.15
CA LEU A 287 3.74 -21.12 -16.39
C LEU A 287 4.29 -22.35 -17.11
N THR A 288 3.60 -23.48 -16.96
CA THR A 288 4.01 -24.80 -17.47
C THR A 288 3.16 -25.27 -18.64
N SER A 289 1.96 -24.70 -18.84
CA SER A 289 1.01 -25.10 -19.87
C SER A 289 0.59 -23.92 -20.75
N ILE A 290 0.83 -24.03 -22.05
CA ILE A 290 0.34 -23.08 -23.05
C ILE A 290 -0.56 -23.82 -24.01
N GLU A 291 -1.81 -23.39 -24.14
CA GLU A 291 -2.72 -23.85 -25.18
C GLU A 291 -2.87 -22.77 -26.25
N PHE A 292 -2.70 -23.12 -27.51
CA PHE A 292 -2.95 -22.24 -28.65
C PHE A 292 -4.13 -22.78 -29.45
N GLY A 293 -5.14 -21.94 -29.67
CA GLY A 293 -6.37 -22.33 -30.36
C GLY A 293 -6.19 -22.65 -31.85
N GLY A 294 -4.99 -22.44 -32.42
CA GLY A 294 -4.65 -22.71 -33.81
C GLY A 294 -3.93 -24.03 -34.01
N THR A 295 -3.41 -24.24 -35.22
CA THR A 295 -2.52 -25.36 -35.58
C THR A 295 -1.08 -25.07 -35.17
N ALA A 296 -0.24 -26.11 -35.09
CA ALA A 296 1.21 -25.96 -34.85
C ALA A 296 1.86 -25.05 -35.90
N ALA A 297 1.46 -25.15 -37.16
CA ALA A 297 1.95 -24.28 -38.23
C ALA A 297 1.54 -22.81 -38.04
N GLN A 298 0.34 -22.55 -37.49
CA GLN A 298 -0.07 -21.20 -37.14
C GLN A 298 0.71 -20.66 -35.94
N TRP A 299 1.02 -21.50 -34.95
CA TRP A 299 1.86 -21.12 -33.81
C TRP A 299 3.28 -20.75 -34.25
N GLU A 300 3.89 -21.53 -35.15
CA GLU A 300 5.19 -21.23 -35.73
C GLU A 300 5.20 -19.88 -36.48
N ALA A 301 4.07 -19.50 -37.08
CA ALA A 301 3.91 -18.24 -37.80
C ALA A 301 3.67 -17.02 -36.89
N VAL A 302 3.36 -17.22 -35.60
CA VAL A 302 3.23 -16.10 -34.64
C VAL A 302 4.58 -15.43 -34.47
N GLU A 303 4.64 -14.11 -34.70
CA GLU A 303 5.82 -13.29 -34.47
C GLU A 303 6.06 -13.15 -32.96
N LYS A 304 7.28 -13.45 -32.50
CA LYS A 304 7.63 -13.49 -31.08
C LYS A 304 8.80 -12.54 -30.82
N GLY A 305 8.59 -11.55 -29.97
CA GLY A 305 9.58 -10.57 -29.54
C GLY A 305 10.67 -11.20 -28.67
N ASP A 306 11.78 -10.48 -28.55
CA ASP A 306 12.92 -10.93 -27.76
C ASP A 306 12.52 -11.21 -26.31
N GLY A 307 12.93 -12.36 -25.78
CA GLY A 307 12.67 -12.75 -24.41
C GLY A 307 11.18 -12.84 -24.05
N TRP A 308 10.27 -12.99 -25.02
CA TRP A 308 8.83 -13.14 -24.77
C TRP A 308 8.53 -14.25 -23.73
N ASN A 309 9.39 -15.27 -23.68
CA ASN A 309 9.35 -16.41 -22.77
C ASN A 309 10.39 -16.40 -21.63
N TYR A 310 10.95 -15.23 -21.33
CA TYR A 310 12.02 -15.13 -20.34
C TYR A 310 11.53 -15.48 -18.93
N GLY A 311 12.04 -16.59 -18.40
CA GLY A 311 11.83 -16.99 -17.01
C GLY A 311 10.55 -17.79 -16.75
N PHE A 312 9.90 -18.34 -17.78
CA PHE A 312 8.82 -19.33 -17.59
C PHE A 312 9.24 -20.77 -17.98
N PRO A 313 8.71 -21.81 -17.31
CA PRO A 313 9.18 -23.19 -17.46
C PRO A 313 8.56 -24.00 -18.61
N ALA A 314 7.48 -23.56 -19.25
CA ALA A 314 6.88 -24.29 -20.37
C ALA A 314 7.90 -24.54 -21.50
N THR A 315 7.86 -25.75 -22.08
CA THR A 315 8.74 -26.18 -23.18
C THR A 315 8.00 -26.49 -24.47
N THR A 316 6.67 -26.64 -24.41
CA THR A 316 5.81 -26.95 -25.55
C THR A 316 4.54 -26.11 -25.50
N VAL A 317 3.88 -26.01 -26.66
CA VAL A 317 2.55 -25.44 -26.81
C VAL A 317 1.61 -26.50 -27.38
N LYS A 318 0.50 -26.71 -26.69
CA LYS A 318 -0.58 -27.58 -27.18
C LYS A 318 -1.40 -26.84 -28.21
N CYS A 319 -1.43 -27.35 -29.43
CA CYS A 319 -2.19 -26.83 -30.55
C CYS A 319 -3.39 -27.75 -30.86
N SER A 320 -4.28 -27.30 -31.73
CA SER A 320 -5.45 -28.07 -32.16
C SER A 320 -5.12 -29.37 -32.92
N ASP A 321 -3.94 -29.47 -33.53
CA ASP A 321 -3.48 -30.60 -34.34
C ASP A 321 -2.26 -31.33 -33.78
N GLY A 322 -1.81 -31.01 -32.56
CA GLY A 322 -0.66 -31.64 -31.91
C GLY A 322 0.04 -30.74 -30.90
N GLU A 323 1.33 -30.98 -30.69
CA GLU A 323 2.20 -30.14 -29.88
C GLU A 323 3.24 -29.44 -30.77
N ALA A 324 3.59 -28.21 -30.43
CA ALA A 324 4.68 -27.45 -31.03
C ALA A 324 5.76 -27.14 -29.97
N GLU A 325 7.02 -27.03 -30.38
CA GLU A 325 8.10 -26.56 -29.50
C GLU A 325 8.07 -25.03 -29.37
N LEU A 326 8.67 -24.53 -28.28
CA LEU A 326 8.72 -23.11 -27.91
C LEU A 326 9.99 -22.38 -28.37
#